data_AF-A0A7J7FA57-F1
#
_entry.id   AF-A0A7J7FA57-F1
#
_cell.length_a   1.000
_cell.length_b   1.000
_cell.length_c   1.000
_cell.angle_alpha   90.00
_cell.angle_beta   90.00
_cell.angle_gamma   90.00
#
_symmetry.space_group_name_H-M   'P 1'
#
loop_
_entity.id
_entity.type
_entity.pdbx_description
1 polymer ?
#
loop_
_entity_poly.entity_id
_entity_poly.type
_entity_poly.pdbx_seq_one_letter_code
_entity_poly.pdbx_strand_id
1 'polypeptide(L)'
;MSSSQPGTCPCQGAAGRPAILYALLSPSLRARPSVAPARGHCLCRQHRPVQLCAPNRTCQEALDVLAKTVVFLRNLPSFCQLHPQDQRRLLRGCWGPLFLLGLAQDTVTFEVAEAPVPSILKKILLEEPNRSAGSAQPPDRPQPSLAAVQWLQYCLESFWSLELGPKEYAYLKGTILFNPDVPGLHATSHVGHLQQEAHQALCEVLEPRCPAGQGRLARVLLTASSLKSIPPSLLGDLFFRPVIGDIDIAGLLEDMLLLSQPAPAQAEIRCRVCRGWQH
;
A
#
# COMPACT_ATOMS: atom_id res chain seq x y z
N MET A 1 14.74 -7.74 32.90
CA MET A 1 15.53 -8.26 31.77
C MET A 1 14.91 -9.57 31.32
N SER A 2 13.99 -9.53 30.36
CA SER A 2 13.46 -10.73 29.71
C SER A 2 13.57 -10.53 28.21
N SER A 3 14.75 -10.86 27.69
CA SER A 3 15.03 -10.91 26.26
C SER A 3 14.37 -12.15 25.69
N SER A 4 13.23 -11.96 25.02
CA SER A 4 12.57 -12.97 24.20
C SER A 4 13.54 -13.40 23.08
N GLN A 5 14.04 -14.63 23.16
CA GLN A 5 14.88 -15.17 22.08
C GLN A 5 14.04 -15.43 20.82
N PRO A 6 14.51 -15.05 19.62
CA PRO A 6 13.79 -15.33 18.37
C PRO A 6 13.92 -16.81 18.01
N GLY A 7 12.84 -17.57 18.19
CA GLY A 7 12.78 -19.02 17.98
C GLY A 7 13.28 -19.47 16.60
N THR A 8 14.19 -20.45 16.58
CA THR A 8 14.86 -21.01 15.40
C THR A 8 13.88 -21.45 14.31
N CYS A 9 14.18 -21.16 13.03
CA CYS A 9 13.29 -21.54 11.92
C CYS A 9 13.37 -23.07 11.65
N PRO A 10 12.23 -23.77 11.43
CA PRO A 10 12.21 -25.21 11.10
C PRO A 10 13.03 -25.58 9.85
N CYS A 11 13.15 -24.62 8.93
CA CYS A 11 13.95 -24.71 7.71
C CYS A 11 15.46 -24.94 7.96
N GLN A 12 16.00 -24.47 9.09
CA GLN A 12 17.42 -24.64 9.43
C GLN A 12 17.74 -26.08 9.84
N GLY A 13 16.73 -26.90 10.20
CA GLY A 13 16.87 -28.33 10.44
C GLY A 13 16.52 -29.23 9.25
N ALA A 14 16.05 -28.65 8.13
CA ALA A 14 15.57 -29.41 6.97
C ALA A 14 16.65 -29.70 5.92
N ALA A 15 17.79 -29.02 5.96
CA ALA A 15 18.89 -29.20 4.99
C ALA A 15 19.58 -30.59 5.06
N GLY A 16 19.16 -31.47 5.98
CA GLY A 16 19.69 -32.83 6.11
C GLY A 16 18.64 -33.93 6.30
N ARG A 17 17.34 -33.65 6.14
CA ARG A 17 16.31 -34.69 6.25
C ARG A 17 15.73 -35.00 4.87
N PRO A 18 15.88 -36.23 4.34
CA PRO A 18 15.20 -36.59 3.11
C PRO A 18 13.69 -36.40 3.30
N ALA A 19 13.01 -35.91 2.25
CA ALA A 19 11.57 -35.83 2.22
C ALA A 19 10.97 -37.19 2.63
N ILE A 20 9.86 -37.18 3.36
CA ILE A 20 9.25 -38.40 3.93
C ILE A 20 9.03 -39.48 2.85
N LEU A 21 8.72 -39.07 1.62
CA LEU A 21 8.60 -39.96 0.45
C LEU A 21 9.93 -40.61 0.04
N TYR A 22 11.05 -39.88 0.11
CA TYR A 22 12.38 -40.38 -0.24
C TYR A 22 12.90 -41.38 0.81
N ALA A 23 12.56 -41.18 2.09
CA ALA A 23 12.90 -42.12 3.16
C ALA A 23 12.11 -43.44 3.09
N LEU A 24 10.88 -43.40 2.55
CA LEU A 24 10.05 -44.59 2.34
C LEU A 24 10.48 -45.42 1.12
N LEU A 25 11.13 -44.81 0.13
CA LEU A 25 11.48 -45.43 -1.15
C LEU A 25 12.93 -45.97 -1.22
N SER A 26 13.75 -45.79 -0.19
CA SER A 26 15.16 -46.22 -0.23
C SER A 26 15.69 -46.59 1.16
N PRO A 27 15.64 -47.88 1.56
CA PRO A 27 15.96 -48.30 2.93
C PRO A 27 17.44 -48.25 3.33
N SER A 28 18.35 -47.83 2.45
CA SER A 28 19.77 -48.10 2.65
C SER A 28 20.63 -46.93 2.21
N LEU A 29 20.91 -45.96 3.09
CA LEU A 29 22.12 -45.14 3.03
C LEU A 29 22.38 -44.51 4.41
N ARG A 30 23.52 -44.89 5.01
CA ARG A 30 23.99 -44.47 6.34
C ARG A 30 24.22 -42.96 6.40
N ALA A 31 23.85 -42.38 7.54
CA ALA A 31 24.05 -40.97 7.88
C ALA A 31 25.53 -40.56 7.75
N ARG A 32 25.79 -39.50 6.97
CA ARG A 32 27.01 -38.70 7.07
C ARG A 32 26.73 -37.50 7.99
N PRO A 33 27.68 -37.10 8.86
CA PRO A 33 27.51 -35.90 9.67
C PRO A 33 27.55 -34.67 8.76
N SER A 34 26.45 -33.90 8.70
CA SER A 34 26.41 -32.63 7.97
C SER A 34 27.10 -31.54 8.80
N VAL A 35 28.05 -30.84 8.17
CA VAL A 35 28.59 -29.58 8.67
C VAL A 35 27.43 -28.60 8.84
N ALA A 36 27.34 -27.93 10.00
CA ALA A 36 26.30 -26.96 10.28
C ALA A 36 26.37 -25.81 9.26
N PRO A 37 25.26 -25.44 8.57
CA PRO A 37 25.28 -24.26 7.74
C PRO A 37 25.41 -23.03 8.65
N ALA A 38 26.20 -22.06 8.19
CA ALA A 38 26.31 -20.74 8.80
C ALA A 38 24.89 -20.15 9.03
N ARG A 39 24.73 -19.35 10.08
CA ARG A 39 23.50 -18.64 10.45
C ARG A 39 23.06 -17.66 9.35
N GLY A 40 22.56 -18.18 8.23
CA GLY A 40 21.90 -17.44 7.17
C GLY A 40 20.44 -17.23 7.54
N HIS A 41 19.95 -16.02 7.31
CA HIS A 41 18.53 -15.69 7.45
C HIS A 41 17.75 -16.48 6.39
N CYS A 42 16.82 -17.34 6.79
CA CYS A 42 16.01 -18.06 5.81
C CYS A 42 15.00 -17.13 5.14
N LEU A 43 14.95 -17.16 3.81
CA LEU A 43 13.96 -16.44 3.00
C LEU A 43 12.51 -16.84 3.34
N CYS A 44 12.30 -18.04 3.88
CA CYS A 44 11.01 -18.52 4.36
C CYS A 44 10.40 -17.69 5.51
N ARG A 45 11.18 -16.88 6.25
CA ARG A 45 10.62 -15.92 7.21
C ARG A 45 10.06 -14.67 6.53
N GLN A 46 10.71 -14.23 5.45
CA GLN A 46 10.32 -13.03 4.70
C GLN A 46 9.00 -13.23 3.93
N HIS A 47 8.72 -14.47 3.50
CA HIS A 47 7.48 -14.82 2.81
C HIS A 47 6.34 -15.27 3.74
N ARG A 48 6.48 -15.14 5.06
CA ARG A 48 5.40 -15.54 5.97
C ARG A 48 4.19 -14.63 5.82
N PRO A 49 2.97 -15.21 5.81
CA PRO A 49 1.76 -14.41 5.83
C PRO A 49 1.66 -13.65 7.15
N VAL A 50 1.21 -12.40 7.08
CA VAL A 50 0.97 -11.55 8.25
C VAL A 50 -0.41 -10.93 8.22
N GLN A 51 -0.91 -10.55 9.39
CA GLN A 51 -2.18 -9.87 9.59
C GLN A 51 -2.00 -8.69 10.54
N LEU A 52 -2.87 -7.68 10.41
CA LEU A 52 -2.90 -6.54 11.32
C LEU A 52 -3.22 -7.00 12.76
N CYS A 53 -2.49 -6.48 13.75
CA CYS A 53 -2.78 -6.74 15.16
C CYS A 53 -4.13 -6.13 15.60
N ALA A 54 -4.47 -4.96 15.08
CA ALA A 54 -5.70 -4.22 15.40
C ALA A 54 -6.49 -3.88 14.11
N PRO A 55 -7.06 -4.88 13.41
CA PRO A 55 -7.64 -4.69 12.09
C PRO A 55 -8.76 -3.65 12.09
N ASN A 56 -9.69 -3.68 13.05
CA ASN A 56 -10.82 -2.73 13.08
C ASN A 56 -10.37 -1.26 13.16
N ARG A 57 -9.38 -0.96 14.01
CA ARG A 57 -8.87 0.41 14.17
C ARG A 57 -8.12 0.87 12.93
N THR A 58 -7.12 0.08 12.51
CA THR A 58 -6.25 0.46 11.39
C THR A 58 -7.02 0.52 10.07
N CYS A 59 -7.94 -0.41 9.83
CA CYS A 59 -8.77 -0.39 8.63
C CYS A 59 -9.74 0.80 8.63
N GLN A 60 -10.28 1.22 9.79
CA GLN A 60 -11.09 2.43 9.86
C GLN A 60 -10.28 3.69 9.51
N GLU A 61 -9.07 3.84 10.06
CA GLU A 61 -8.17 4.94 9.71
C GLU A 61 -7.82 4.93 8.21
N ALA A 62 -7.61 3.74 7.62
CA ALA A 62 -7.40 3.59 6.19
C ALA A 62 -8.63 4.00 5.35
N LEU A 63 -9.85 3.62 5.77
CA LEU A 63 -11.08 4.04 5.10
C LEU A 63 -11.26 5.56 5.16
N ASP A 64 -10.95 6.19 6.30
CA ASP A 64 -10.99 7.64 6.44
C ASP A 64 -9.99 8.32 5.48
N VAL A 65 -8.80 7.73 5.30
CA VAL A 65 -7.81 8.21 4.32
C VAL A 65 -8.32 8.08 2.88
N LEU A 66 -8.99 6.98 2.52
CA LEU A 66 -9.63 6.86 1.20
C LEU A 66 -10.69 7.94 1.00
N ALA A 67 -11.56 8.16 1.99
CA ALA A 67 -12.59 9.20 1.93
C ALA A 67 -11.96 10.59 1.75
N LYS A 68 -10.91 10.92 2.50
CA LYS A 68 -10.14 12.17 2.34
C LYS A 68 -9.51 12.29 0.95
N THR A 69 -9.07 11.18 0.35
CA THR A 69 -8.54 11.15 -1.02
C THR A 69 -9.62 11.51 -2.04
N VAL A 70 -10.83 10.95 -1.91
CA VAL A 70 -11.98 11.30 -2.76
C VAL A 70 -12.34 12.79 -2.61
N VAL A 71 -12.36 13.30 -1.38
CA VAL A 71 -12.60 14.73 -1.09
C VAL A 71 -11.53 15.61 -1.73
N PHE A 72 -10.25 15.22 -1.65
CA PHE A 72 -9.16 15.94 -2.31
C PHE A 72 -9.39 16.04 -3.82
N LEU A 73 -9.70 14.93 -4.50
CA LEU A 73 -9.92 14.90 -5.95
C LEU A 73 -11.08 15.80 -6.39
N ARG A 74 -12.19 15.80 -5.63
CA ARG A 74 -13.35 16.66 -5.89
C ARG A 74 -13.10 18.13 -5.70
N ASN A 75 -12.20 18.46 -4.77
CA ASN A 75 -11.85 19.84 -4.48
C ASN A 75 -10.77 20.38 -5.44
N LEU A 76 -10.35 19.60 -6.43
CA LEU A 76 -9.45 20.04 -7.50
C LEU A 76 -10.26 20.40 -8.77
N PRO A 77 -10.44 21.70 -9.08
CA PRO A 77 -11.16 22.12 -10.27
C PRO A 77 -10.56 21.54 -11.56
N SER A 78 -9.22 21.52 -11.66
CA SER A 78 -8.50 21.01 -12.82
C SER A 78 -8.75 19.52 -13.05
N PHE A 79 -9.00 18.73 -11.99
CA PHE A 79 -9.39 17.32 -12.12
C PHE A 79 -10.84 17.18 -12.54
N CYS A 80 -11.74 17.95 -11.91
CA CYS A 80 -13.18 17.88 -12.17
C CYS A 80 -13.57 18.33 -13.60
N GLN A 81 -12.74 19.15 -14.24
CA GLN A 81 -12.94 19.60 -15.62
C GLN A 81 -12.49 18.58 -16.67
N LEU A 82 -11.73 17.55 -16.28
CA LEU A 82 -11.30 16.49 -17.20
C LEU A 82 -12.48 15.64 -17.65
N HIS A 83 -12.34 15.00 -18.80
CA HIS A 83 -13.33 14.04 -19.29
C HIS A 83 -13.54 12.92 -18.24
N PRO A 84 -14.78 12.45 -17.97
CA PRO A 84 -15.02 11.43 -16.94
C PRO A 84 -14.28 10.10 -17.17
N GLN A 85 -13.94 9.77 -18.41
CA GLN A 85 -13.06 8.61 -18.68
C GLN A 85 -11.63 8.87 -18.23
N ASP A 86 -11.11 10.08 -18.41
CA ASP A 86 -9.76 10.46 -17.99
C ASP A 86 -9.66 10.50 -16.47
N GLN A 87 -10.67 11.07 -15.79
CA GLN A 87 -10.74 11.06 -14.31
C GLN A 87 -10.63 9.64 -13.73
N ARG A 88 -11.40 8.69 -14.28
CA ARG A 88 -11.37 7.27 -13.89
C ARG A 88 -10.01 6.62 -14.17
N ARG A 89 -9.46 6.83 -15.37
CA ARG A 89 -8.15 6.29 -15.76
C ARG A 89 -7.03 6.79 -14.84
N LEU A 90 -7.00 8.10 -14.57
CA LEU A 90 -6.04 8.70 -13.65
C LEU A 90 -6.21 8.12 -12.25
N LEU A 91 -7.44 8.08 -11.70
CA LEU A 91 -7.73 7.50 -10.40
C LEU A 91 -7.23 6.05 -10.30
N ARG A 92 -7.62 5.18 -11.24
CA ARG A 92 -7.18 3.77 -11.26
C ARG A 92 -5.65 3.65 -11.30
N GLY A 93 -4.98 4.55 -12.03
CA GLY A 93 -3.53 4.55 -12.17
C GLY A 93 -2.75 5.04 -10.94
N CYS A 94 -3.38 5.83 -10.06
CA CYS A 94 -2.65 6.49 -8.96
C CYS A 94 -3.25 6.32 -7.55
N TRP A 95 -4.39 5.63 -7.39
CA TRP A 95 -5.05 5.51 -6.09
C TRP A 95 -4.14 4.90 -5.01
N GLY A 96 -3.31 3.91 -5.34
CA GLY A 96 -2.39 3.28 -4.40
C GLY A 96 -1.36 4.27 -3.83
N PRO A 97 -0.55 4.93 -4.68
CA PRO A 97 0.35 5.99 -4.25
C PRO A 97 -0.34 7.16 -3.51
N LEU A 98 -1.53 7.59 -3.95
CA LEU A 98 -2.28 8.65 -3.26
C LEU A 98 -2.74 8.21 -1.87
N PHE A 99 -3.23 6.97 -1.74
CA PHE A 99 -3.60 6.38 -0.46
C PHE A 99 -2.40 6.28 0.49
N LEU A 100 -1.24 5.84 -0.01
CA LEU A 100 0.00 5.77 0.78
C LEU A 100 0.46 7.14 1.26
N LEU A 101 0.40 8.17 0.41
CA LEU A 101 0.65 9.54 0.84
C LEU A 101 -0.36 10.02 1.89
N GLY A 102 -1.62 9.57 1.77
CA GLY A 102 -2.64 9.83 2.77
C GLY A 102 -2.34 9.18 4.12
N LEU A 103 -1.93 7.91 4.15
CA LEU A 103 -1.48 7.23 5.38
C LEU A 103 -0.29 7.96 6.00
N ALA A 104 0.68 8.37 5.18
CA ALA A 104 1.83 9.13 5.64
C ALA A 104 1.40 10.48 6.24
N GLN A 105 0.54 11.22 5.54
CA GLN A 105 0.04 12.53 5.97
C GLN A 105 -0.77 12.46 7.27
N ASP A 106 -1.59 11.43 7.44
CA ASP A 106 -2.40 11.21 8.65
C ASP A 106 -1.63 10.48 9.77
N THR A 107 -0.34 10.15 9.55
CA THR A 107 0.52 9.45 10.51
C THR A 107 -0.04 8.10 10.99
N VAL A 108 -0.69 7.38 10.08
CA VAL A 108 -1.30 6.07 10.38
C VAL A 108 -0.20 5.04 10.63
N THR A 109 -0.17 4.54 11.86
CA THR A 109 0.75 3.49 12.31
C THR A 109 0.01 2.18 12.53
N PHE A 110 0.67 1.07 12.24
CA PHE A 110 0.07 -0.24 12.41
C PHE A 110 1.14 -1.30 12.70
N GLU A 111 0.72 -2.30 13.47
CA GLU A 111 1.51 -3.47 13.80
C GLU A 111 0.94 -4.70 13.11
N VAL A 112 1.82 -5.66 12.80
CA VAL A 112 1.43 -6.94 12.23
C VAL A 112 1.96 -8.10 13.06
N ALA A 113 1.19 -9.18 13.08
CA ALA A 113 1.56 -10.45 13.66
C ALA A 113 1.60 -11.52 12.56
N GLU A 114 2.38 -12.59 12.79
CA GLU A 114 2.35 -13.76 11.91
C GLU A 114 0.93 -14.34 11.88
N ALA A 115 0.39 -14.53 10.67
CA ALA A 115 -0.91 -15.16 10.51
C ALA A 115 -0.81 -16.62 10.95
N PRO A 116 -1.76 -17.15 11.72
CA PRO A 116 -1.76 -18.56 12.07
C PRO A 116 -1.92 -19.39 10.79
N VAL A 117 -0.88 -20.15 10.43
CA VAL A 117 -0.96 -21.09 9.31
C VAL A 117 -1.94 -22.19 9.72
N PRO A 118 -3.10 -22.35 9.06
CA PRO A 118 -3.98 -23.46 9.38
C PRO A 118 -3.23 -24.76 9.12
N SER A 119 -3.15 -25.64 10.11
CA SER A 119 -2.48 -26.92 9.89
C SER A 119 -3.22 -27.67 8.78
N ILE A 120 -2.45 -28.23 7.83
CA ILE A 120 -2.99 -29.04 6.74
C ILE A 120 -3.92 -30.13 7.31
N LEU A 121 -3.58 -30.68 8.49
CA LEU A 121 -4.42 -31.61 9.24
C LEU A 121 -5.75 -31.00 9.70
N LYS A 122 -5.79 -29.79 10.25
CA LYS A 122 -7.06 -29.13 10.60
C LYS A 122 -7.91 -28.87 9.36
N LYS A 123 -7.29 -28.53 8.23
CA LYS A 123 -7.98 -28.32 6.97
C LYS A 123 -8.62 -29.62 6.47
N ILE A 124 -7.86 -30.72 6.45
CA ILE A 124 -8.34 -32.06 6.07
C ILE A 124 -9.38 -32.61 7.05
N LEU A 125 -9.26 -32.33 8.35
CA LEU A 125 -10.13 -32.88 9.40
C LEU A 125 -11.43 -32.08 9.63
N LEU A 126 -11.47 -30.80 9.25
CA LEU A 126 -12.61 -29.90 9.50
C LEU A 126 -13.36 -29.49 8.23
N GLU A 127 -12.81 -29.76 7.03
CA GLU A 127 -13.53 -29.63 5.77
C GLU A 127 -14.45 -30.85 5.56
N GLU A 128 -15.62 -30.84 6.21
CA GLU A 128 -16.76 -31.66 5.80
C GLU A 128 -17.20 -31.23 4.38
N PRO A 129 -17.39 -32.13 3.40
CA PRO A 129 -17.56 -31.77 1.98
C PRO A 129 -18.81 -30.95 1.63
N ASN A 130 -19.65 -30.59 2.60
CA ASN A 130 -21.03 -30.13 2.36
C ASN A 130 -21.55 -29.10 3.37
N ARG A 131 -20.75 -28.08 3.72
CA ARG A 131 -21.28 -26.90 4.45
C ARG A 131 -20.94 -25.57 3.77
N SER A 132 -21.91 -25.12 2.98
CA SER A 132 -22.34 -23.72 2.80
C SER A 132 -21.33 -22.69 2.25
N ALA A 133 -21.60 -22.29 1.00
CA ALA A 133 -21.01 -21.21 0.23
C ALA A 133 -21.23 -19.79 0.83
N GLY A 134 -20.64 -19.51 1.99
CA GLY A 134 -20.69 -18.18 2.62
C GLY A 134 -19.38 -17.62 3.16
N SER A 135 -18.31 -18.42 3.26
CA SER A 135 -17.03 -17.97 3.86
C SER A 135 -15.82 -18.80 3.40
N ALA A 136 -15.97 -19.65 2.39
CA ALA A 136 -14.89 -20.50 1.91
C ALA A 136 -13.93 -19.68 1.04
N GLN A 137 -12.77 -19.35 1.62
CA GLN A 137 -11.62 -18.76 0.95
C GLN A 137 -11.32 -19.50 -0.38
N PRO A 138 -11.16 -18.80 -1.51
CA PRO A 138 -10.45 -19.40 -2.63
C PRO A 138 -9.01 -19.69 -2.16
N PRO A 139 -8.52 -20.94 -2.28
CA PRO A 139 -7.27 -21.39 -1.68
C PRO A 139 -5.99 -20.77 -2.25
N ASP A 140 -6.08 -19.89 -3.23
CA ASP A 140 -4.95 -19.45 -4.07
C ASP A 140 -4.59 -17.96 -3.98
N ARG A 141 -5.31 -17.13 -3.20
CA ARG A 141 -4.98 -15.71 -3.14
C ARG A 141 -3.81 -15.45 -2.16
N PRO A 142 -2.69 -14.87 -2.60
CA PRO A 142 -1.52 -14.65 -1.76
C PRO A 142 -1.85 -13.67 -0.62
N GLN A 143 -1.55 -14.08 0.62
CA GLN A 143 -1.65 -13.19 1.77
C GLN A 143 -0.48 -12.19 1.80
N PRO A 144 -0.65 -11.01 2.42
CA PRO A 144 0.44 -10.05 2.64
C PRO A 144 1.64 -10.75 3.29
N SER A 145 2.81 -10.66 2.65
CA SER A 145 4.04 -11.23 3.20
C SER A 145 4.70 -10.26 4.18
N LEU A 146 5.37 -10.79 5.20
CA LEU A 146 6.09 -9.99 6.19
C LEU A 146 7.06 -9.00 5.53
N ALA A 147 7.83 -9.45 4.53
CA ALA A 147 8.78 -8.57 3.84
C ALA A 147 8.12 -7.43 3.06
N ALA A 148 6.98 -7.69 2.41
CA ALA A 148 6.25 -6.64 1.70
C ALA A 148 5.67 -5.61 2.67
N VAL A 149 5.17 -6.07 3.82
CA VAL A 149 4.63 -5.17 4.86
C VAL A 149 5.75 -4.38 5.55
N GLN A 150 6.89 -4.99 5.84
CA GLN A 150 8.06 -4.29 6.38
C GLN A 150 8.59 -3.23 5.42
N TRP A 151 8.61 -3.53 4.12
CA TRP A 151 8.96 -2.55 3.10
C TRP A 151 7.98 -1.37 3.08
N LEU A 152 6.68 -1.65 3.13
CA LEU A 152 5.65 -0.61 3.27
C LEU A 152 5.87 0.27 4.51
N GLN A 153 6.12 -0.34 5.67
CA GLN A 153 6.40 0.40 6.91
C GLN A 153 7.63 1.29 6.76
N TYR A 154 8.71 0.77 6.19
CA TYR A 154 9.93 1.54 5.91
C TYR A 154 9.67 2.75 4.98
N CYS A 155 8.85 2.58 3.94
CA CYS A 155 8.46 3.68 3.07
C CYS A 155 7.68 4.78 3.83
N LEU A 156 6.76 4.41 4.72
CA LEU A 156 6.01 5.37 5.54
C LEU A 156 6.91 6.10 6.54
N GLU A 157 7.80 5.40 7.22
CA GLU A 157 8.79 5.98 8.14
C GLU A 157 9.72 6.96 7.41
N SER A 158 10.18 6.57 6.22
CA SER A 158 10.97 7.46 5.36
C SER A 158 10.21 8.74 5.03
N PHE A 159 8.91 8.65 4.77
CA PHE A 159 8.07 9.83 4.53
C PHE A 159 7.90 10.72 5.77
N TRP A 160 7.71 10.14 6.95
CA TRP A 160 7.60 10.91 8.20
C TRP A 160 8.88 11.69 8.50
N SER A 161 10.05 11.13 8.17
CA SER A 161 11.34 11.82 8.33
C SER A 161 11.52 13.06 7.42
N LEU A 162 10.67 13.24 6.40
CA LEU A 162 10.70 14.40 5.51
C LEU A 162 9.99 15.62 6.11
N GLU A 163 9.18 15.41 7.16
CA GLU A 163 8.42 16.45 7.85
C GLU A 163 7.63 17.33 6.87
N LEU A 164 6.88 16.70 5.96
CA LEU A 164 6.14 17.41 4.93
C LEU A 164 4.95 18.17 5.50
N GLY A 165 4.80 19.43 5.11
CA GLY A 165 3.65 20.26 5.43
C GLY A 165 2.42 19.94 4.55
N PRO A 166 1.22 20.41 4.94
CA PRO A 166 -0.01 20.15 4.19
C PRO A 166 0.02 20.61 2.73
N LYS A 167 0.68 21.74 2.44
CA LYS A 167 0.82 22.25 1.06
C LYS A 167 1.74 21.37 0.22
N GLU A 168 2.82 20.87 0.80
CA GLU A 168 3.79 20.00 0.12
C GLU A 168 3.15 18.67 -0.24
N TYR A 169 2.38 18.07 0.69
CA TYR A 169 1.56 16.90 0.40
C TYR A 169 0.55 17.17 -0.71
N ALA A 170 -0.12 18.33 -0.73
CA ALA A 170 -1.09 18.66 -1.76
C ALA A 170 -0.45 18.73 -3.16
N TYR A 171 0.69 19.41 -3.30
CA TYR A 171 1.41 19.48 -4.59
C TYR A 171 2.00 18.13 -5.00
N LEU A 172 2.54 17.36 -4.06
CA LEU A 172 3.03 16.01 -4.34
C LEU A 172 1.91 15.06 -4.76
N LYS A 173 0.71 15.17 -4.17
CA LYS A 173 -0.47 14.44 -4.64
C LYS A 173 -0.85 14.87 -6.06
N GLY A 174 -0.77 16.17 -6.37
CA GLY A 174 -1.00 16.69 -7.72
C GLY A 174 -0.04 16.11 -8.77
N THR A 175 1.26 16.04 -8.48
CA THR A 175 2.26 15.48 -9.42
C THR A 175 2.05 13.99 -9.69
N ILE A 176 1.58 13.24 -8.69
CA ILE A 176 1.24 11.83 -8.81
C ILE A 176 -0.09 11.63 -9.56
N LEU A 177 -1.09 12.47 -9.28
CA LEU A 177 -2.42 12.38 -9.86
C LEU A 177 -2.42 12.66 -11.36
N PHE A 178 -1.80 13.76 -11.77
CA PHE A 178 -1.80 14.19 -13.18
C PHE A 178 -0.70 13.46 -13.94
N ASN A 179 -0.84 12.15 -14.13
CA ASN A 179 0.14 11.36 -14.86
C ASN A 179 -0.24 11.26 -16.36
N PRO A 180 0.48 11.93 -17.28
CA PRO A 180 0.19 11.86 -18.72
C PRO A 180 0.51 10.49 -19.34
N ASP A 181 1.31 9.66 -18.67
CA ASP A 181 1.71 8.33 -19.18
C ASP A 181 0.61 7.28 -19.04
N VAL A 182 -0.54 7.62 -18.47
CA VAL A 182 -1.68 6.70 -18.36
C VAL A 182 -2.25 6.43 -19.76
N PRO A 183 -2.37 5.16 -20.19
CA PRO A 183 -2.79 4.83 -21.53
C PRO A 183 -4.28 5.14 -21.77
N GLY A 184 -4.56 5.69 -22.96
CA GLY A 184 -5.93 5.96 -23.42
C GLY A 184 -6.58 7.20 -22.81
N LEU A 185 -5.78 8.14 -22.30
CA LEU A 185 -6.25 9.49 -21.96
C LEU A 185 -6.67 10.25 -23.22
N HIS A 186 -7.78 10.99 -23.14
CA HIS A 186 -8.22 11.89 -24.20
C HIS A 186 -7.42 13.19 -24.20
N ALA A 187 -7.11 13.72 -23.01
CA ALA A 187 -6.46 15.02 -22.83
C ALA A 187 -5.00 14.92 -22.34
N THR A 188 -4.19 14.00 -22.91
CA THR A 188 -2.80 13.74 -22.46
C THR A 188 -1.94 15.00 -22.33
N SER A 189 -1.98 15.90 -23.32
CA SER A 189 -1.20 17.15 -23.28
C SER A 189 -1.64 18.07 -22.15
N HIS A 190 -2.95 18.19 -21.90
CA HIS A 190 -3.46 19.01 -20.81
C HIS A 190 -3.10 18.42 -19.44
N VAL A 191 -3.21 17.10 -19.27
CA VAL A 191 -2.76 16.40 -18.05
C VAL A 191 -1.26 16.63 -17.83
N GLY A 192 -0.45 16.60 -18.88
CA GLY A 192 0.99 16.91 -18.79
C GLY A 192 1.26 18.33 -18.28
N HIS A 193 0.52 19.34 -18.77
CA HIS A 193 0.63 20.70 -18.24
C HIS A 193 0.25 20.79 -16.76
N LEU A 194 -0.86 20.16 -16.35
CA LEU A 194 -1.27 20.12 -14.93
C LEU A 194 -0.22 19.45 -14.05
N GLN A 195 0.45 18.40 -14.54
CA GLN A 195 1.57 17.77 -13.85
C GLN A 195 2.73 18.73 -13.66
N GLN A 196 3.09 19.45 -14.72
CA GLN A 196 4.18 20.41 -14.71
C GLN A 196 3.91 21.56 -13.73
N GLU A 197 2.68 22.09 -13.70
CA GLU A 197 2.28 23.12 -12.74
C GLU A 197 2.37 22.60 -11.29
N ALA A 198 1.85 21.40 -11.03
CA ALA A 198 1.95 20.79 -9.70
C ALA A 198 3.41 20.56 -9.28
N HIS A 199 4.28 20.17 -10.23
CA HIS A 199 5.70 19.96 -9.97
C HIS A 199 6.41 21.28 -9.69
N GLN A 200 6.16 22.30 -10.49
CA GLN A 200 6.72 23.63 -10.31
C GLN A 200 6.34 24.22 -8.95
N ALA A 201 5.06 24.13 -8.56
CA ALA A 201 4.59 24.57 -7.26
C ALA A 201 5.22 23.77 -6.11
N LEU A 202 5.48 22.47 -6.30
CA LEU A 202 6.22 21.65 -5.33
C LEU A 202 7.67 22.13 -5.19
N CYS A 203 8.36 22.40 -6.30
CA CYS A 203 9.73 22.92 -6.30
C CYS A 203 9.83 24.24 -5.53
N GLU A 204 8.91 25.17 -5.78
CA GLU A 204 8.90 26.49 -5.13
C GLU A 204 8.70 26.41 -3.62
N VAL A 205 7.92 25.44 -3.13
CA VAL A 205 7.71 25.24 -1.69
C VAL A 205 8.85 24.48 -1.04
N LEU A 206 9.46 23.51 -1.73
CA LEU A 206 10.50 22.66 -1.15
C LEU A 206 11.91 23.25 -1.25
N GLU A 207 12.19 24.10 -2.24
CA GLU A 207 13.47 24.75 -2.46
C GLU A 207 13.35 26.27 -2.31
N PRO A 208 13.26 26.79 -1.08
CA PRO A 208 13.38 28.22 -0.85
C PRO A 208 14.75 28.70 -1.34
N ARG A 209 14.87 29.99 -1.67
CA ARG A 209 16.09 30.65 -2.20
C ARG A 209 17.35 30.58 -1.30
N CYS A 210 17.35 29.75 -0.25
CA CYS A 210 18.42 29.59 0.72
C CYS A 210 19.22 28.28 0.48
N PRO A 211 20.57 28.32 0.51
CA PRO A 211 21.44 27.16 0.28
C PRO A 211 21.22 25.97 1.23
N ALA A 212 20.72 26.21 2.45
CA ALA A 212 20.51 25.17 3.46
C ALA A 212 19.36 24.17 3.11
N GLY A 213 18.51 24.51 2.13
CA GLY A 213 17.39 23.67 1.68
C GLY A 213 17.66 22.86 0.41
N GLN A 214 18.87 22.91 -0.15
CA GLN A 214 19.18 22.25 -1.43
C GLN A 214 19.04 20.73 -1.34
N GLY A 215 18.37 20.13 -2.33
CA GLY A 215 18.20 18.68 -2.42
C GLY A 215 17.01 18.11 -1.64
N ARG A 216 16.22 18.95 -0.94
CA ARG A 216 14.98 18.51 -0.29
C ARG A 216 13.97 17.98 -1.32
N LEU A 217 13.82 18.67 -2.45
CA LEU A 217 12.98 18.22 -3.57
C LEU A 217 13.40 16.83 -4.05
N ALA A 218 14.69 16.64 -4.35
CA ALA A 218 15.22 15.36 -4.80
C ALA A 218 14.93 14.24 -3.79
N ARG A 219 15.16 14.50 -2.50
CA ARG A 219 14.85 13.53 -1.43
C ARG A 219 13.36 13.18 -1.39
N VAL A 220 12.47 14.17 -1.46
CA VAL A 220 11.01 13.96 -1.48
C VAL A 220 10.58 13.14 -2.69
N LEU A 221 11.08 13.47 -3.89
CA LEU A 221 10.73 12.76 -5.13
C LEU A 221 11.26 11.32 -5.13
N LEU A 222 12.46 11.08 -4.58
CA LEU A 222 13.02 9.74 -4.41
C LEU A 222 12.23 8.91 -3.39
N THR A 223 11.80 9.49 -2.27
CA THR A 223 10.93 8.79 -1.33
C THR A 223 9.56 8.52 -1.97
N ALA A 224 9.00 9.47 -2.72
CA ALA A 224 7.74 9.28 -3.44
C ALA A 224 7.80 8.19 -4.52
N SER A 225 8.93 8.06 -5.22
CA SER A 225 9.12 7.00 -6.21
C SER A 225 9.14 5.60 -5.57
N SER A 226 9.64 5.48 -4.32
CA SER A 226 9.60 4.22 -3.58
C SER A 226 8.17 3.69 -3.35
N LEU A 227 7.16 4.58 -3.22
CA LEU A 227 5.75 4.18 -3.06
C LEU A 227 5.21 3.46 -4.29
N LYS A 228 5.73 3.75 -5.49
CA LYS A 228 5.30 3.10 -6.75
C LYS A 228 5.67 1.62 -6.78
N SER A 229 6.63 1.18 -5.96
CA SER A 229 7.02 -0.23 -5.86
C SER A 229 6.02 -1.08 -5.05
N ILE A 230 5.11 -0.44 -4.32
CA ILE A 230 4.14 -1.13 -3.47
C ILE A 230 2.89 -1.43 -4.30
N PRO A 231 2.56 -2.70 -4.55
CA PRO A 231 1.44 -3.05 -5.40
C PRO A 231 0.10 -2.71 -4.72
N PRO A 232 -0.89 -2.16 -5.43
CA PRO A 232 -2.19 -1.83 -4.83
C PRO A 232 -2.95 -3.05 -4.29
N SER A 233 -2.67 -4.26 -4.79
CA SER A 233 -3.21 -5.50 -4.24
C SER A 233 -2.81 -5.73 -2.78
N LEU A 234 -1.55 -5.45 -2.42
CA LEU A 234 -1.09 -5.53 -1.03
C LEU A 234 -1.90 -4.61 -0.12
N LEU A 235 -2.22 -3.40 -0.59
CA LEU A 235 -3.00 -2.41 0.16
C LEU A 235 -4.45 -2.89 0.33
N GLY A 236 -5.04 -3.42 -0.74
CA GLY A 236 -6.33 -4.11 -0.74
C GLY A 236 -6.42 -5.20 0.32
N ASP A 237 -5.49 -6.14 0.26
CA ASP A 237 -5.47 -7.32 1.13
C ASP A 237 -5.15 -6.98 2.58
N LEU A 238 -4.30 -5.98 2.84
CA LEU A 238 -3.88 -5.59 4.19
C LEU A 238 -4.90 -4.69 4.90
N PHE A 239 -5.36 -3.61 4.26
CA PHE A 239 -6.11 -2.54 4.94
C PHE A 239 -7.62 -2.58 4.73
N PHE A 240 -8.10 -3.26 3.70
CA PHE A 240 -9.52 -3.18 3.31
C PHE A 240 -10.22 -4.53 3.43
N ARG A 241 -9.59 -5.59 2.95
CA ARG A 241 -10.13 -6.94 3.01
C ARG A 241 -10.66 -7.37 4.39
N PRO A 242 -10.00 -7.03 5.52
CA PRO A 242 -10.50 -7.43 6.84
C PRO A 242 -11.87 -6.85 7.22
N VAL A 243 -12.28 -5.72 6.63
CA VAL A 243 -13.52 -5.01 6.98
C VAL A 243 -14.56 -5.07 5.88
N ILE A 244 -14.14 -4.88 4.62
CA ILE A 244 -15.05 -4.79 3.47
C ILE A 244 -14.98 -5.98 2.52
N GLY A 245 -14.10 -6.96 2.80
CA GLY A 245 -13.97 -8.18 1.98
C GLY A 245 -13.30 -7.93 0.62
N ASP A 246 -13.59 -8.79 -0.34
CA ASP A 246 -12.94 -8.83 -1.67
C ASP A 246 -13.56 -7.79 -2.65
N ILE A 247 -13.52 -6.51 -2.27
CA ILE A 247 -14.00 -5.40 -3.10
C ILE A 247 -12.86 -4.83 -3.96
N ASP A 248 -13.15 -4.49 -5.23
CA ASP A 248 -12.26 -3.68 -6.06
C ASP A 248 -12.22 -2.24 -5.54
N ILE A 249 -11.14 -1.88 -4.85
CA ILE A 249 -10.95 -0.55 -4.25
C ILE A 249 -10.96 0.54 -5.33
N ALA A 250 -10.46 0.25 -6.53
CA ALA A 250 -10.46 1.22 -7.61
C ALA A 250 -11.89 1.52 -8.08
N GLY A 251 -12.71 0.48 -8.30
CA GLY A 251 -14.13 0.62 -8.57
C GLY A 251 -14.89 1.33 -7.44
N LEU A 252 -14.61 0.98 -6.18
CA LEU A 252 -15.21 1.64 -5.03
C LEU A 252 -14.92 3.15 -5.01
N LEU A 253 -13.68 3.56 -5.32
CA LEU A 253 -13.31 4.98 -5.39
C LEU A 253 -14.00 5.70 -6.55
N GLU A 254 -14.21 5.03 -7.68
CA GLU A 254 -14.99 5.57 -8.80
C GLU A 254 -16.45 5.80 -8.40
N ASP A 255 -17.08 4.81 -7.76
CA ASP A 255 -18.45 4.93 -7.25
C ASP A 255 -18.53 6.04 -6.20
N MET A 256 -17.57 6.09 -5.28
CA MET A 256 -17.47 7.15 -4.28
C MET A 256 -17.38 8.51 -4.94
N LEU A 257 -16.58 8.70 -6.01
CA LEU A 257 -16.48 9.97 -6.76
C LEU A 257 -17.79 10.37 -7.42
N LEU A 258 -18.58 9.41 -7.93
CA LEU A 258 -19.86 9.66 -8.59
C LEU A 258 -21.01 9.95 -7.61
N LEU A 259 -21.09 9.20 -6.51
CA LEU A 259 -22.26 9.16 -5.61
C LEU A 259 -22.38 10.35 -4.66
N SER A 260 -21.28 11.05 -4.37
CA SER A 260 -21.31 12.27 -3.55
C SER A 260 -21.19 13.52 -4.41
N GLN A 261 -22.19 13.74 -5.27
CA GLN A 261 -22.43 15.07 -5.80
C GLN A 261 -22.82 16.01 -4.63
N PRO A 262 -22.32 17.25 -4.61
CA PRO A 262 -22.69 18.19 -3.56
C PRO A 262 -24.18 18.55 -3.70
N ALA A 263 -24.90 18.51 -2.57
CA ALA A 263 -26.16 19.23 -2.46
C ALA A 263 -25.91 20.71 -2.81
N PRO A 264 -26.82 21.40 -3.51
CA PRO A 264 -26.65 22.79 -3.92
C PRO A 264 -26.91 23.71 -2.72
N ALA A 265 -25.99 23.74 -1.76
CA ALA A 265 -25.90 24.76 -0.73
C ALA A 265 -24.49 24.71 -0.13
N GLN A 266 -23.85 25.88 0.00
CA GLN A 266 -22.49 26.09 0.53
C GLN A 266 -21.35 26.01 -0.50
N ALA A 267 -21.56 26.71 -1.61
CA ALA A 267 -20.48 27.39 -2.32
C ALA A 267 -19.92 28.56 -1.47
N GLU A 268 -19.37 28.32 -0.27
CA GLU A 268 -18.66 29.38 0.47
C GLU A 268 -17.77 28.90 1.62
N ILE A 269 -17.02 27.82 1.45
CA ILE A 269 -15.81 27.58 2.26
C ILE A 269 -14.66 27.30 1.30
N ARG A 270 -14.21 28.39 0.68
CA ARG A 270 -13.08 28.46 -0.24
C ARG A 270 -11.81 28.06 0.53
N CYS A 271 -11.45 26.79 0.46
CA CYS A 271 -10.22 26.26 1.04
C CYS A 271 -9.04 27.10 0.52
N ARG A 272 -8.26 27.69 1.43
CA ARG A 272 -7.14 28.61 1.12
C ARG A 272 -6.04 28.00 0.25
N VAL A 273 -6.10 26.69 -0.03
CA VAL A 273 -5.20 25.99 -0.96
C VAL A 273 -5.49 26.36 -2.43
N CYS A 274 -6.74 26.69 -2.78
CA CYS A 274 -7.12 26.99 -4.17
C CYS A 274 -6.77 28.42 -4.63
N ARG A 275 -6.30 29.31 -3.73
CA ARG A 275 -5.79 30.65 -4.13
C ARG A 275 -4.34 30.63 -4.60
N GLY A 276 -3.61 29.53 -4.41
CA GLY A 276 -2.24 29.38 -4.91
C GLY A 276 -2.13 29.05 -6.40
N TRP A 277 -3.27 28.90 -7.09
CA TRP A 277 -3.36 28.56 -8.53
C TRP A 277 -3.85 29.76 -9.38
N GLN A 278 -3.92 30.94 -8.79
CA GLN A 278 -4.23 32.19 -9.47
C GLN A 278 -3.37 33.27 -8.83
N HIS A 279 -2.12 33.37 -9.27
CA HIS A 279 -1.33 34.60 -9.48
C HIS A 279 0.12 34.22 -9.80
#